data_AF-A0A2W6DGJ3-F1
#
_entry.id   AF-A0A2W6DGJ3-F1
#
_cell.length_a   1.000
_cell.length_b   1.000
_cell.length_c   1.000
_cell.angle_alpha   90.00
_cell.angle_beta   90.00
_cell.angle_gamma   90.00
#
_symmetry.space_group_name_H-M   'P 1'
#
loop_
_entity.id
_entity.type
_entity.pdbx_description
1 polymer ?
#
loop_
_entity_poly.entity_id
_entity_poly.type
_entity_poly.pdbx_seq_one_letter_code
_entity_poly.pdbx_strand_id
1 'polypeptide(L)'
;MSAEDIEHFASQEVIRPAAVLSEAHARLIMVGLAQDDVTAGGHWWTRVGTWRRYERAWDPGTDGPGAAVHLGTISCVYDSPTRYCVTVFRVSMTSYGLRQGWHTARLCDDAFRHAGLTLNDCPRATLVAPPAPFDSNRRDSGPDRRYG
;
A
#
# COMPACT_ATOMS: atom_id res chain seq x y z
N MET A 1 0.28 -0.89 27.15
CA MET A 1 0.40 -1.83 26.02
C MET A 1 -0.89 -1.71 25.23
N SER A 2 -0.80 -1.18 24.01
CA SER A 2 -1.88 -1.30 23.02
C SER A 2 -1.18 -1.26 21.67
N ALA A 3 -0.76 -2.42 21.13
CA ALA A 3 -1.56 -3.14 20.13
C ALA A 3 -2.13 -2.13 19.14
N GLU A 4 -1.45 -2.01 17.99
CA GLU A 4 -1.91 -1.34 16.78
C GLU A 4 -3.41 -1.08 16.84
N ASP A 5 -3.85 0.17 16.74
CA ASP A 5 -5.25 0.49 16.48
C ASP A 5 -5.71 -0.46 15.37
N ILE A 6 -6.47 -1.49 15.75
CA ILE A 6 -7.00 -2.45 14.80
C ILE A 6 -8.10 -1.66 14.11
N GLU A 7 -7.70 -0.83 13.15
CA GLU A 7 -8.60 -0.16 12.22
C GLU A 7 -9.46 -1.28 11.62
N HIS A 8 -10.72 -1.32 12.07
CA HIS A 8 -11.65 -2.33 11.60
C HIS A 8 -12.07 -1.97 10.17
N PHE A 9 -11.29 -2.47 9.22
CA PHE A 9 -11.58 -2.32 7.82
C PHE A 9 -12.82 -3.16 7.47
N ALA A 10 -13.80 -2.52 6.84
CA ALA A 10 -14.98 -3.21 6.34
C ALA A 10 -14.68 -4.02 5.08
N SER A 11 -13.67 -3.61 4.32
CA SER A 11 -13.17 -4.39 3.20
C SER A 11 -11.66 -4.24 3.05
N GLN A 12 -11.05 -5.30 2.55
CA GLN A 12 -9.64 -5.33 2.21
C GLN A 12 -9.50 -6.08 0.89
N GLU A 13 -8.92 -5.41 -0.10
CA GLU A 13 -8.66 -5.96 -1.42
C GLU A 13 -7.15 -6.08 -1.64
N VAL A 14 -6.73 -7.28 -2.06
CA VAL A 14 -5.34 -7.50 -2.47
C VAL A 14 -5.26 -7.24 -3.97
N ILE A 15 -4.41 -6.29 -4.36
CA ILE A 15 -4.19 -6.00 -5.77
C ILE A 15 -3.33 -7.12 -6.36
N ARG A 16 -3.94 -7.94 -7.23
CA ARG A 16 -3.28 -9.08 -7.90
C ARG A 16 -3.47 -9.01 -9.42
N PRO A 17 -2.37 -8.98 -10.19
CA PRO A 17 -1.00 -8.75 -9.74
C PRO A 17 -0.83 -7.31 -9.21
N ALA A 18 0.14 -7.10 -8.31
CA ALA A 18 0.35 -5.80 -7.66
C ALA A 18 0.61 -4.70 -8.70
N ALA A 19 0.16 -3.47 -8.44
CA ALA A 19 0.44 -2.35 -9.33
C ALA A 19 1.85 -1.81 -9.03
N VAL A 20 2.67 -1.64 -10.07
CA VAL A 20 4.05 -1.15 -9.96
C VAL A 20 4.13 0.25 -10.54
N LEU A 21 4.53 1.20 -9.72
CA LEU A 21 4.83 2.58 -10.10
C LEU A 21 6.32 2.66 -10.43
N SER A 22 6.64 3.19 -11.61
CA SER A 22 8.03 3.50 -11.99
C SER A 22 8.61 4.58 -11.07
N GLU A 23 9.95 4.67 -11.03
CA GLU A 23 10.66 5.73 -10.30
C GLU A 23 10.09 7.14 -10.52
N ALA A 24 9.93 7.52 -11.79
CA ALA A 24 9.46 8.86 -12.15
C ALA A 24 8.05 9.12 -11.63
N HIS A 25 7.13 8.17 -11.80
CA HIS A 25 5.75 8.31 -11.32
C HIS A 25 5.66 8.27 -9.80
N ALA A 26 6.40 7.36 -9.16
CA ALA A 26 6.47 7.27 -7.70
C ALA A 26 6.96 8.58 -7.09
N ARG A 27 7.99 9.21 -7.68
CA ARG A 27 8.50 10.51 -7.22
C ARG A 27 7.43 11.60 -7.33
N LEU A 28 6.74 11.70 -8.46
CA LEU A 28 5.67 12.68 -8.66
C LEU A 28 4.52 12.49 -7.66
N ILE A 29 4.10 11.25 -7.44
CA ILE A 29 3.06 10.91 -6.46
C ILE A 29 3.50 11.28 -5.05
N MET A 30 4.70 10.90 -4.63
CA MET A 30 5.19 11.21 -3.28
C MET A 30 5.28 12.72 -3.03
N VAL A 31 5.73 13.51 -4.02
CA VAL A 31 5.75 14.98 -3.92
C VAL A 31 4.33 15.54 -3.83
N GLY A 32 3.41 15.06 -4.67
CA GLY A 32 2.02 15.50 -4.67
C GLY A 32 1.28 15.17 -3.37
N LEU A 33 1.45 13.96 -2.84
CA LEU A 33 0.87 13.55 -1.57
C LEU A 33 1.43 14.34 -0.39
N ALA A 34 2.71 14.73 -0.43
CA ALA A 34 3.30 15.60 0.59
C ALA A 34 2.76 17.04 0.53
N GLN A 35 2.35 17.51 -0.67
CA GLN A 35 1.68 18.81 -0.83
C GLN A 35 0.21 18.76 -0.40
N ASP A 36 -0.45 17.61 -0.57
CA ASP A 36 -1.84 17.34 -0.15
C ASP A 36 -1.87 16.70 1.26
N ASP A 37 -0.91 17.05 2.14
CA ASP A 37 -0.79 16.47 3.46
C ASP A 37 -1.91 16.96 4.41
N VAL A 38 -2.48 16.06 5.21
CA VAL A 38 -3.56 16.34 6.16
C VAL A 38 -3.24 17.43 7.18
N THR A 39 -1.96 17.60 7.55
CA THR A 39 -1.53 18.66 8.48
C THR A 39 -1.36 20.02 7.79
N ALA A 40 -1.29 20.03 6.46
CA ALA A 40 -1.14 21.22 5.62
C ALA A 40 -2.45 21.62 4.92
N GLY A 41 -3.60 21.11 5.36
CA GLY A 41 -4.91 21.40 4.77
C GLY A 41 -5.34 20.45 3.65
N GLY A 42 -4.54 19.42 3.37
CA GLY A 42 -4.85 18.38 2.40
C GLY A 42 -5.61 17.19 2.99
N HIS A 43 -5.55 16.06 2.31
CA HIS A 43 -6.34 14.87 2.64
C HIS A 43 -5.53 13.59 2.82
N TRP A 44 -4.24 13.64 2.51
CA TRP A 44 -3.37 12.48 2.53
C TRP A 44 -2.46 12.50 3.75
N TRP A 45 -2.35 11.36 4.39
CA TRP A 45 -1.30 11.12 5.37
C TRP A 45 -0.40 10.04 4.82
N THR A 46 0.90 10.29 4.75
CA THR A 46 1.84 9.35 4.15
C THR A 46 2.97 8.99 5.10
N ARG A 47 3.27 7.69 5.14
CA ARG A 47 4.49 7.13 5.73
C ARG A 47 5.06 6.10 4.77
N VAL A 48 6.31 5.71 5.02
CA VAL A 48 6.92 4.59 4.28
C VAL A 48 6.03 3.36 4.44
N GLY A 49 5.58 2.85 3.30
CA GLY A 49 4.76 1.66 3.14
C GLY A 49 3.25 1.85 3.30
N THR A 50 2.79 3.04 3.71
CA THR A 50 1.37 3.28 4.02
C THR A 50 0.93 4.69 3.64
N TRP A 51 -0.07 4.79 2.77
CA TRP A 51 -0.74 6.06 2.46
C TRP A 51 -2.20 5.97 2.90
N ARG A 52 -2.68 6.95 3.67
CA ARG A 52 -4.05 7.01 4.18
C ARG A 52 -4.76 8.22 3.63
N ARG A 53 -6.01 8.03 3.24
CA ARG A 53 -6.90 9.10 2.80
C ARG A 53 -7.92 9.40 3.90
N TYR A 54 -8.01 10.67 4.29
CA TYR A 54 -9.01 11.17 5.23
C TYR A 54 -10.03 12.02 4.49
N GLU A 55 -11.26 12.12 4.99
CA GLU A 55 -12.30 12.91 4.32
C GLU A 55 -11.98 14.41 4.26
N ARG A 56 -11.15 14.90 5.19
CA ARG A 56 -10.75 16.29 5.37
C ARG A 56 -9.37 16.39 6.01
N ALA A 57 -8.80 17.59 5.98
CA ALA A 57 -7.61 17.93 6.73
C ALA A 57 -7.81 17.77 8.24
N TRP A 58 -6.70 17.49 8.93
CA TRP A 58 -6.70 17.47 10.39
C TRP A 58 -6.83 18.88 10.93
N ASP A 59 -7.40 18.99 12.12
CA ASP A 59 -7.59 20.29 12.75
C ASP A 59 -6.20 20.88 13.12
N PRO A 60 -5.96 22.18 12.90
CA PRO A 60 -4.65 22.77 13.16
C PRO A 60 -4.19 22.57 14.61
N GLY A 61 -2.94 22.15 14.80
CA GLY A 61 -2.35 21.96 16.13
C GLY A 61 -2.71 20.64 16.82
N THR A 62 -3.37 19.70 16.14
CA THR A 62 -3.61 18.35 16.68
C THR A 62 -2.52 17.37 16.25
N ASP A 63 -2.10 16.48 17.16
CA ASP A 63 -1.12 15.42 16.88
C ASP A 63 -1.69 14.21 16.10
N GLY A 64 -2.97 14.27 15.70
CA GLY A 64 -3.66 13.15 15.06
C GLY A 64 -4.93 13.60 14.32
N PRO A 65 -5.75 12.64 13.84
CA PRO A 65 -6.87 12.94 12.95
C PRO A 65 -8.00 13.76 13.57
N GLY A 66 -8.10 13.84 14.90
CA GLY A 66 -9.19 14.55 15.56
C GLY A 66 -10.56 14.04 15.08
N ALA A 67 -11.37 14.94 14.52
CA ALA A 67 -12.66 14.59 13.92
C ALA A 67 -12.60 14.30 12.40
N ALA A 68 -11.41 14.22 11.79
CA ALA A 68 -11.27 13.78 10.41
C ALA A 68 -11.44 12.26 10.31
N VAL A 69 -12.38 11.81 9.48
CA VAL A 69 -12.68 10.38 9.35
C VAL A 69 -11.79 9.73 8.28
N HIS A 70 -11.18 8.59 8.64
CA HIS A 70 -10.36 7.78 7.74
C HIS A 70 -11.23 7.05 6.71
N LEU A 71 -10.88 7.17 5.43
CA LEU A 71 -11.60 6.58 4.30
C LEU A 71 -11.00 5.24 3.89
N GLY A 72 -9.67 5.18 3.76
CA GLY A 72 -8.98 3.99 3.32
C GLY A 72 -7.46 4.11 3.33
N THR A 73 -6.81 2.98 3.12
CA THR A 73 -5.37 2.81 3.22
C THR A 73 -4.83 2.10 1.98
N ILE A 74 -3.78 2.65 1.38
CA ILE A 74 -2.96 2.02 0.37
C ILE A 74 -1.70 1.47 1.05
N SER A 75 -1.51 0.14 1.01
CA SER A 75 -0.27 -0.50 1.44
C SER A 75 0.65 -0.73 0.25
N CYS A 76 1.90 -0.29 0.40
CA CYS A 76 2.90 -0.37 -0.65
C CYS A 76 4.28 -0.75 -0.11
N VAL A 77 5.19 -1.14 -1.00
CA VAL A 77 6.61 -1.35 -0.71
C VAL A 77 7.44 -0.52 -1.67
N TYR A 78 8.58 -0.03 -1.19
CA TYR A 78 9.52 0.78 -1.96
C TYR A 78 10.70 -0.12 -2.35
N ASP A 79 10.97 -0.26 -3.65
CA ASP A 79 12.17 -0.93 -4.17
C ASP A 79 13.34 0.07 -4.05
N SER A 80 13.89 0.19 -2.84
CA SER A 80 14.99 1.10 -2.51
C SER A 80 16.23 0.32 -2.07
N PRO A 81 17.46 0.80 -2.38
CA PRO A 81 17.78 2.19 -2.73
C PRO A 81 17.97 2.53 -4.22
N THR A 82 18.05 1.56 -5.13
CA THR A 82 18.58 1.80 -6.50
C THR A 82 17.55 2.12 -7.58
N ARG A 83 16.24 1.91 -7.36
CA ARG A 83 15.22 2.08 -8.42
C ARG A 83 14.01 2.93 -8.06
N TYR A 84 13.83 3.34 -6.80
CA TYR A 84 12.71 4.19 -6.34
C TYR A 84 11.32 3.78 -6.88
N CYS A 85 11.11 2.50 -7.19
CA CYS A 85 9.81 1.99 -7.62
C CYS A 85 8.92 1.78 -6.40
N VAL A 86 7.61 1.99 -6.56
CA VAL A 86 6.63 1.69 -5.51
C VAL A 86 5.71 0.59 -6.00
N THR A 87 5.62 -0.50 -5.25
CA THR A 87 4.67 -1.59 -5.54
C THR A 87 3.49 -1.51 -4.58
N VAL A 88 2.31 -1.22 -5.11
CA VAL A 88 1.05 -1.21 -4.38
C VAL A 88 0.41 -2.59 -4.44
N PHE A 89 0.25 -3.23 -3.28
CA PHE A 89 -0.16 -4.64 -3.22
C PHE A 89 -1.49 -4.85 -2.50
N ARG A 90 -1.98 -3.88 -1.74
CA ARG A 90 -3.20 -4.00 -0.96
C ARG A 90 -3.85 -2.64 -0.72
N VAL A 91 -5.17 -2.62 -0.75
CA VAL A 91 -5.99 -1.49 -0.38
C VAL A 91 -7.03 -1.95 0.62
N SER A 92 -7.22 -1.17 1.68
CA SER A 92 -8.25 -1.40 2.69
C SER A 92 -9.18 -0.20 2.77
N MET A 93 -10.47 -0.43 2.98
CA MET A 93 -11.47 0.63 3.14
C MET A 93 -12.16 0.51 4.49
N THR A 94 -12.45 1.65 5.10
CA THR A 94 -13.32 1.72 6.27
C THR A 94 -14.79 1.60 5.84
N SER A 95 -15.68 1.24 6.77
CA SER A 95 -17.13 1.23 6.50
C SER A 95 -17.63 2.60 6.03
N TYR A 96 -17.04 3.67 6.56
CA TYR A 96 -17.38 5.04 6.20
C TYR A 96 -16.95 5.35 4.76
N GLY A 97 -15.71 5.02 4.39
CA GLY A 97 -15.21 5.18 3.02
C GLY A 97 -16.11 4.49 1.99
N LEU A 98 -16.48 3.23 2.25
CA LEU A 98 -17.39 2.49 1.37
C LEU A 98 -18.76 3.17 1.21
N ARG A 99 -19.36 3.67 2.30
CA ARG A 99 -20.65 4.40 2.23
C ARG A 99 -20.55 5.72 1.45
N GLN A 100 -19.38 6.36 1.47
CA GLN A 100 -19.09 7.56 0.69
C GLN A 100 -18.72 7.24 -0.78
N GLY A 101 -18.85 5.97 -1.21
CA GLY A 101 -18.56 5.54 -2.57
C GLY A 101 -17.07 5.45 -2.90
N TRP A 102 -16.20 5.30 -1.89
CA TRP A 102 -14.81 4.94 -2.11
C TRP A 102 -14.69 3.44 -2.34
N HIS A 103 -13.82 3.08 -3.28
CA HIS A 103 -13.45 1.71 -3.62
C HIS A 103 -12.00 1.71 -4.12
N THR A 104 -11.41 0.53 -4.27
CA THR A 104 -9.97 0.35 -4.53
C THR A 104 -9.45 1.20 -5.68
N ALA A 105 -10.09 1.11 -6.86
CA ALA A 105 -9.68 1.91 -8.02
C ALA A 105 -9.73 3.41 -7.72
N ARG A 106 -10.84 3.93 -7.17
CA ARG A 106 -10.97 5.36 -6.87
C ARG A 106 -9.92 5.87 -5.87
N LEU A 107 -9.59 5.08 -4.84
CA LEU A 107 -8.56 5.46 -3.88
C LEU A 107 -7.16 5.48 -4.52
N CYS A 108 -6.84 4.47 -5.32
CA CYS A 108 -5.59 4.44 -6.08
C CYS A 108 -5.51 5.59 -7.09
N ASP A 109 -6.56 5.83 -7.87
CA ASP A 109 -6.62 6.89 -8.88
C ASP A 109 -6.49 8.28 -8.23
N ASP A 110 -7.10 8.50 -7.06
CA ASP A 110 -6.97 9.78 -6.32
C ASP A 110 -5.52 10.03 -5.85
N ALA A 111 -4.76 8.98 -5.50
CA ALA A 111 -3.33 9.11 -5.23
C ALA A 111 -2.50 9.28 -6.51
N PHE A 112 -2.82 8.50 -7.54
CA PHE A 112 -2.01 8.39 -8.75
C PHE A 112 -2.22 9.57 -9.71
N ARG A 113 -3.28 10.36 -9.53
CA ARG A 113 -3.54 11.61 -10.27
C ARG A 113 -2.37 12.59 -10.25
N HIS A 114 -1.55 12.59 -9.20
CA HIS A 114 -0.35 13.42 -9.09
C HIS A 114 0.72 13.10 -10.15
N ALA A 115 0.66 11.91 -10.75
CA ALA A 115 1.46 11.49 -11.89
C ALA A 115 0.64 11.38 -13.20
N GLY A 116 -0.64 11.79 -13.20
CA GLY A 116 -1.53 11.65 -14.35
C GLY A 116 -1.90 10.21 -14.69
N LEU A 117 -1.91 9.32 -13.69
CA LEU A 117 -2.18 7.89 -13.85
C LEU A 117 -3.46 7.45 -13.14
N THR A 118 -4.01 6.35 -13.62
CA THR A 118 -4.96 5.50 -12.92
C THR A 118 -4.32 4.18 -12.50
N LEU A 119 -5.00 3.41 -11.65
CA LEU A 119 -4.63 2.05 -11.29
C LEU A 119 -4.54 1.13 -12.52
N ASN A 120 -5.30 1.42 -13.57
CA ASN A 120 -5.29 0.63 -14.81
C ASN A 120 -4.06 0.89 -15.67
N ASP A 121 -3.47 2.09 -15.57
CA ASP A 121 -2.27 2.47 -16.33
C ASP A 121 -0.98 1.87 -15.74
N CYS A 122 -1.06 1.38 -14.50
CA CYS A 122 0.09 0.85 -13.79
C CYS A 122 0.48 -0.55 -14.30
N PRO A 123 1.75 -0.77 -14.69
CA PRO A 123 2.29 -2.10 -14.91
C PRO A 123 2.00 -3.03 -13.74
N ARG A 124 1.71 -4.30 -14.05
CA ARG A 124 1.40 -5.31 -13.05
C ARG A 124 2.64 -6.13 -12.73
N ALA A 125 2.93 -6.31 -11.46
CA ALA A 125 4.06 -7.11 -11.01
C ALA A 125 3.95 -8.52 -11.57
N THR A 126 4.99 -9.00 -12.25
CA THR A 126 5.06 -10.39 -12.69
C THR A 126 5.09 -11.29 -11.47
N LEU A 127 4.08 -12.15 -11.30
CA LEU A 127 4.08 -13.17 -10.25
C LEU A 127 5.13 -14.22 -10.62
N VAL A 128 6.20 -14.32 -9.82
CA VAL A 128 7.01 -15.55 -9.83
C VAL A 128 6.13 -16.65 -9.26
N ALA A 129 6.12 -17.83 -9.90
CA ALA A 129 5.31 -18.95 -9.43
C ALA A 129 5.58 -19.21 -7.93
N PRO A 130 4.54 -19.50 -7.14
CA PRO A 130 4.74 -19.79 -5.72
C PRO A 130 5.78 -20.90 -5.56
N PRO A 131 6.69 -20.80 -4.58
CA PRO A 131 7.63 -21.88 -4.31
C PRO A 131 6.85 -23.18 -4.10
N ALA A 132 7.41 -24.29 -4.57
CA ALA A 132 6.78 -25.59 -4.37
C ALA A 132 6.46 -25.77 -2.88
N PRO A 133 5.27 -26.33 -2.54
CA PRO A 133 4.91 -26.56 -1.16
C PRO A 133 6.01 -27.35 -0.45
N PHE A 134 6.26 -26.98 0.81
CA PHE A 134 7.26 -27.65 1.63
C PHE A 134 6.89 -29.12 1.80
N ASP A 135 7.65 -30.02 1.19
CA ASP A 135 7.46 -31.46 1.35
C ASP A 135 8.24 -31.93 2.59
N SER A 136 7.53 -32.07 3.71
CA SER A 136 8.08 -32.57 4.97
C SER A 136 8.54 -34.04 4.92
N ASN A 137 8.29 -34.75 3.82
CA ASN A 137 8.68 -36.15 3.65
C ASN A 137 9.98 -36.33 2.85
N ARG A 138 10.57 -35.24 2.35
CA ARG A 138 11.93 -35.26 1.78
C ARG A 138 12.94 -35.35 2.92
N ARG A 139 13.15 -36.56 3.44
CA ARG A 139 14.36 -36.84 4.24
C ARG A 139 15.54 -36.56 3.33
N ASP A 140 16.34 -35.55 3.69
CA ASP A 140 17.68 -35.41 3.14
C ASP A 140 18.41 -36.73 3.39
N SER A 141 18.58 -37.51 2.33
CA SER A 141 19.53 -38.59 2.32
C SER A 141 20.89 -37.92 2.34
N GLY A 142 21.43 -37.76 3.56
CA GLY A 142 22.79 -37.31 3.77
C GLY A 142 23.75 -38.13 2.90
N PRO A 143 24.90 -37.54 2.50
CA PRO A 143 25.79 -38.19 1.55
C PRO A 143 26.23 -39.57 2.05
N ASP A 144 26.07 -40.59 1.20
CA ASP A 144 26.55 -41.96 1.43
C ASP A 144 28.07 -41.91 1.59
N ARG A 145 28.55 -41.91 2.84
CA ARG A 145 29.98 -42.03 3.15
C ARG A 145 30.40 -43.48 2.93
N ARG A 146 30.63 -43.85 1.67
CA ARG A 146 31.49 -44.98 1.34
C ARG A 146 32.93 -44.49 1.21
N TYR A 147 33.72 -44.76 2.23
CA TYR A 147 35.18 -44.86 2.09
C TYR A 147 35.53 -46.34 2.17
N GLY A 148 36.25 -46.82 1.15
CA GLY A 148 36.99 -48.08 1.17
C GLY A 148 38.34 -47.92 1.85
#